data_AF-M5UQ76-F1
#
_entry.id   AF-M5UQ76-F1
#
_cell.length_a   1.000
_cell.length_b   1.000
_cell.length_c   1.000
_cell.angle_alpha   90.00
_cell.angle_beta   90.00
_cell.angle_gamma   90.00
#
_symmetry.space_group_name_H-M   'P 1'
#
loop_
_entity.id
_entity.type
_entity.pdbx_description
1 polymer ?
#
loop_
_entity_poly.entity_id
_entity_poly.type
_entity_poly.pdbx_seq_one_letter_code
_entity_poly.pdbx_strand_id
1 'polypeptide(L)'
;MTVDHSFLLILGFIYYWYLPFIPYEMQDRESVFLSIDVIEMYEHVSYEAKVWYLITSVLLILSFLLGEIIFRKQSYKWNFLKNKYDFSKTPIDLFFYGLVFFGIISLKYMLPVLFRGYSAVSEWPLQRGWFISVNVSLIVLFCIYASNRADFYNISEKRKDMINVFFNKYSIVSLLFGFLLYSTGNRGYFTLSIISMILVLQRVLKGFRLIPSAIVISALAILNAIWGQIRAQNIVTFFKIIQSFFMEPGYVGMTLISHLIENKFNLIEFPISLLSNIIGIVPSILFPEKFKYIQAIGEIGKPISVFQGTTHNYVELMANFGLFGAMIFMFFLSLSLNFLKRNESLSGVYIAVCSFLPFFFFRDLPNTLIKYIFEFTIILSVLLYYSNFIILKIKNRIVLSDHKKV
;
A
#
# COMPACT_ATOMS: atom_id res chain seq x y z
N MET A 1 8.69 11.22 18.60
CA MET A 1 9.03 10.61 17.29
C MET A 1 7.78 10.62 16.41
N THR A 2 7.92 10.84 15.10
CA THR A 2 6.79 10.79 14.14
C THR A 2 7.02 9.62 13.19
N VAL A 3 6.10 8.67 13.11
CA VAL A 3 6.12 7.67 12.03
C VAL A 3 5.65 8.37 10.75
N ASP A 4 6.56 8.48 9.80
CA ASP A 4 6.32 9.08 8.49
C ASP A 4 6.84 8.14 7.39
N HIS A 5 6.64 8.52 6.14
CA HIS A 5 7.06 7.69 5.01
C HIS A 5 8.54 7.31 5.04
N SER A 6 9.43 8.20 5.53
CA SER A 6 10.85 7.88 5.70
C SER A 6 11.06 6.73 6.67
N PHE A 7 10.44 6.79 7.86
CA PHE A 7 10.53 5.69 8.83
C PHE A 7 9.96 4.38 8.26
N LEU A 8 8.79 4.45 7.60
CA LEU A 8 8.13 3.27 7.03
C LEU A 8 8.94 2.62 5.89
N LEU A 9 9.53 3.43 5.01
CA LEU A 9 10.37 2.94 3.93
C LEU A 9 11.69 2.37 4.43
N ILE A 10 12.34 3.01 5.42
CA ILE A 10 13.57 2.47 6.03
C ILE A 10 13.31 1.11 6.67
N LEU A 11 12.22 0.96 7.44
CA LEU A 11 11.84 -0.33 7.99
C LEU A 11 11.58 -1.36 6.90
N GLY A 12 10.92 -0.97 5.81
CA GLY A 12 10.67 -1.84 4.68
C GLY A 12 11.95 -2.25 3.93
N PHE A 13 12.93 -1.35 3.76
CA PHE A 13 14.24 -1.72 3.20
C PHE A 13 14.94 -2.75 4.10
N ILE A 14 14.97 -2.53 5.41
CA ILE A 14 15.57 -3.50 6.35
C ILE A 14 14.85 -4.86 6.24
N TYR A 15 13.51 -4.85 6.26
CA TYR A 15 12.70 -6.07 6.32
C TYR A 15 12.60 -6.83 5.00
N TYR A 16 12.48 -6.15 3.85
CA TYR A 16 12.31 -6.81 2.56
C TYR A 16 13.61 -6.91 1.78
N TRP A 17 14.52 -5.94 1.86
CA TRP A 17 15.74 -5.96 1.03
C TRP A 17 16.86 -6.75 1.68
N TYR A 18 17.04 -6.63 2.99
CA TYR A 18 18.21 -7.21 3.66
C TYR A 18 17.87 -8.44 4.50
N LEU A 19 16.74 -8.43 5.21
CA LEU A 19 16.34 -9.55 6.06
C LEU A 19 16.23 -10.89 5.31
N PRO A 20 15.81 -10.98 4.03
CA PRO A 20 15.79 -12.28 3.35
C PRO A 20 17.16 -12.95 3.33
N PHE A 21 18.25 -12.19 3.22
CA PHE A 21 19.61 -12.73 3.11
C PHE A 21 20.19 -13.24 4.44
N ILE A 22 19.75 -12.68 5.56
CA ILE A 22 20.31 -12.99 6.89
C ILE A 22 20.11 -14.47 7.25
N PRO A 23 18.90 -15.06 7.16
CA PRO A 23 18.70 -16.48 7.43
C PRO A 23 19.46 -17.40 6.46
N TYR A 24 19.73 -17.00 5.22
CA TYR A 24 20.47 -17.84 4.27
C TYR A 24 21.98 -17.87 4.54
N GLU A 25 22.55 -16.73 4.97
CA GLU A 25 23.97 -16.63 5.30
C GLU A 25 24.30 -17.26 6.67
N MET A 26 23.30 -17.37 7.55
CA MET A 26 23.40 -18.15 8.79
C MET A 26 23.27 -19.64 8.44
N GLN A 27 24.41 -20.34 8.29
CA GLN A 27 24.55 -21.74 7.84
C GLN A 27 23.80 -22.83 8.64
N ASP A 28 22.93 -22.47 9.57
CA ASP A 28 22.26 -23.42 10.46
C ASP A 28 21.03 -24.05 9.79
N ARG A 29 21.32 -25.00 8.89
CA ARG A 29 20.36 -25.79 8.09
C ARG A 29 19.41 -26.65 8.94
N GLU A 30 19.62 -26.77 10.25
CA GLU A 30 18.69 -27.49 11.14
C GLU A 30 17.64 -26.55 11.76
N SER A 31 17.88 -25.24 11.74
CA SER A 31 17.03 -24.20 12.32
C SER A 31 16.08 -23.54 11.31
N VAL A 32 15.72 -24.25 10.23
CA VAL A 32 15.23 -23.61 9.00
C VAL A 32 13.96 -22.78 9.20
N PHE A 33 14.14 -21.46 9.31
CA PHE A 33 13.04 -20.50 9.31
C PHE A 33 12.39 -20.37 7.92
N LEU A 34 13.04 -20.83 6.87
CA LEU A 34 12.62 -20.72 5.47
C LEU A 34 12.29 -22.08 4.84
N SER A 35 11.64 -22.11 3.67
CA SER A 35 11.41 -23.37 2.95
C SER A 35 12.66 -23.81 2.20
N ILE A 36 12.89 -25.12 2.11
CA ILE A 36 14.05 -25.74 1.46
C ILE A 36 14.23 -25.22 0.03
N ASP A 37 13.14 -25.14 -0.75
CA ASP A 37 13.16 -24.66 -2.13
C ASP A 37 13.84 -23.29 -2.29
N VAL A 38 13.64 -22.39 -1.32
CA VAL A 38 14.18 -21.03 -1.41
C VAL A 38 15.67 -21.02 -1.07
N ILE A 39 16.09 -21.90 -0.16
CA ILE A 39 17.50 -22.06 0.23
C ILE A 39 18.28 -22.64 -0.95
N GLU A 40 17.74 -23.67 -1.60
CA GLU A 40 18.36 -24.26 -2.80
C GLU A 40 18.51 -23.23 -3.93
N MET A 41 17.50 -22.39 -4.17
CA MET A 41 17.63 -21.29 -5.13
C MET A 41 18.72 -20.29 -4.71
N TYR A 42 18.82 -19.96 -3.43
CA TYR A 42 19.82 -19.01 -2.94
C TYR A 42 21.26 -19.48 -3.15
N GLU A 43 21.52 -20.79 -3.05
CA GLU A 43 22.85 -21.38 -3.26
C GLU A 43 23.40 -21.13 -4.68
N HIS A 44 22.52 -20.90 -5.65
CA HIS A 44 22.89 -20.59 -7.03
C HIS A 44 23.26 -19.11 -7.25
N VAL A 45 23.07 -18.25 -6.24
CA VAL A 45 23.41 -16.82 -6.35
C VAL A 45 24.91 -16.63 -6.18
N SER A 46 25.57 -16.14 -7.23
CA SER A 46 27.01 -15.85 -7.20
C SER A 46 27.37 -14.78 -6.17
N TYR A 47 28.58 -14.86 -5.61
CA TYR A 47 29.09 -13.86 -4.68
C TYR A 47 29.11 -12.45 -5.31
N GLU A 48 29.48 -12.36 -6.58
CA GLU A 48 29.47 -11.11 -7.35
C GLU A 48 28.07 -10.48 -7.38
N ALA A 49 27.02 -11.26 -7.69
CA ALA A 49 25.66 -10.75 -7.71
C ALA A 49 25.20 -10.23 -6.33
N LYS A 50 25.60 -10.90 -5.23
CA LYS A 50 25.34 -10.44 -3.86
C LYS A 50 26.02 -9.10 -3.57
N VAL A 51 27.29 -8.94 -3.95
CA VAL A 51 28.04 -7.69 -3.75
C VAL A 51 27.41 -6.56 -4.56
N TRP A 52 27.09 -6.79 -5.83
CA TRP A 52 26.42 -5.81 -6.67
C TRP A 52 25.08 -5.39 -6.10
N TYR A 53 24.27 -6.34 -5.64
CA TYR A 53 22.99 -6.05 -4.99
C TYR A 53 23.15 -5.15 -3.76
N LEU A 54 24.14 -5.42 -2.90
CA LEU A 54 24.41 -4.57 -1.74
C LEU A 54 24.80 -3.15 -2.16
N ILE A 55 25.66 -3.00 -3.16
CA ILE A 55 26.08 -1.68 -3.67
C ILE A 55 24.88 -0.92 -4.25
N THR A 56 24.12 -1.54 -5.15
CA THR A 56 23.01 -0.88 -5.84
C THR A 56 21.85 -0.57 -4.90
N SER A 57 21.52 -1.48 -3.98
CA SER A 57 20.49 -1.22 -2.96
C SER A 57 20.87 -0.03 -2.07
N VAL A 58 22.13 0.07 -1.65
CA VAL A 58 22.64 1.24 -0.90
C VAL A 58 22.52 2.51 -1.74
N LEU A 59 22.87 2.48 -3.04
CA LEU A 59 22.71 3.64 -3.92
C LEU A 59 21.26 4.10 -4.04
N LEU A 60 20.30 3.18 -4.12
CA LEU A 60 18.86 3.51 -4.15
C LEU A 60 18.40 4.16 -2.84
N ILE A 61 18.83 3.62 -1.69
CA ILE A 61 18.52 4.19 -0.37
C ILE A 61 19.15 5.58 -0.23
N LEU A 62 20.41 5.76 -0.64
CA LEU A 62 21.07 7.06 -0.65
C LEU A 62 20.33 8.06 -1.55
N SER A 63 19.87 7.63 -2.73
CA SER A 63 19.07 8.48 -3.62
C SER A 63 17.76 8.96 -2.97
N PHE A 64 17.06 8.05 -2.28
CA PHE A 64 15.88 8.41 -1.49
C PHE A 64 16.21 9.42 -0.38
N LEU A 65 17.27 9.18 0.39
CA LEU A 65 17.71 10.07 1.47
C LEU A 65 18.20 11.43 0.96
N LEU A 66 18.79 11.50 -0.23
CA LEU A 66 19.16 12.76 -0.88
C LEU A 66 17.90 13.59 -1.18
N GLY A 67 16.83 12.95 -1.64
CA GLY A 67 15.51 13.58 -1.80
C GLY A 67 15.00 14.19 -0.49
N GLU A 68 15.09 13.43 0.61
CA GLU A 68 14.72 13.90 1.96
C GLU A 68 15.50 15.16 2.36
N ILE A 69 16.82 15.11 2.19
CA ILE A 69 17.72 16.20 2.61
C ILE A 69 17.45 17.46 1.79
N ILE A 70 17.35 17.33 0.46
CA ILE A 70 17.10 18.47 -0.43
C ILE A 70 15.75 19.12 -0.12
N PHE A 71 14.71 18.31 0.07
CA PHE A 71 13.40 18.85 0.39
C PHE A 71 13.38 19.53 1.75
N ARG A 72 14.03 18.96 2.78
CA ARG A 72 14.16 19.58 4.11
C ARG A 72 14.84 20.95 4.06
N LYS A 73 15.90 21.10 3.24
CA LYS A 73 16.62 22.37 3.07
C LYS A 73 15.80 23.45 2.37
N GLN A 74 14.96 23.07 1.41
CA GLN A 74 14.04 24.02 0.77
C GLN A 74 12.93 24.41 1.77
N SER A 75 13.07 25.56 2.44
CA SER A 75 12.05 26.14 3.33
C SER A 75 10.81 26.64 2.58
N TYR A 76 10.87 26.68 1.24
CA TYR A 76 9.80 27.18 0.42
C TYR A 76 8.57 26.30 0.60
N LYS A 77 7.52 26.87 1.21
CA LYS A 77 6.17 26.31 1.09
C LYS A 77 5.83 26.43 -0.38
N TRP A 78 5.92 25.31 -1.11
CA TRP A 78 5.39 25.19 -2.45
C TRP A 78 3.86 25.39 -2.37
N ASN A 79 3.42 26.64 -2.31
CA ASN A 79 2.02 27.05 -2.38
C ASN A 79 1.48 26.90 -3.81
N PHE A 80 1.78 25.77 -4.46
CA PHE A 80 1.24 25.43 -5.79
C PHE A 80 -0.30 25.46 -5.77
N LEU A 81 -0.88 25.24 -4.59
CA LEU A 81 -2.31 25.23 -4.35
C LEU A 81 -2.67 26.51 -3.59
N LYS A 82 -2.94 27.60 -4.33
CA LYS A 82 -3.40 28.89 -3.76
C LYS A 82 -4.64 28.76 -2.89
N ASN A 83 -5.44 27.70 -3.07
CA ASN A 83 -6.62 27.38 -2.28
C ASN A 83 -6.36 26.13 -1.44
N LYS A 84 -6.74 26.17 -0.15
CA LYS A 84 -6.80 24.95 0.68
C LYS A 84 -7.76 23.95 0.01
N TYR A 85 -7.32 22.71 -0.18
CA TYR A 85 -8.24 21.63 -0.56
C TYR A 85 -9.14 21.33 0.63
N ASP A 86 -10.35 21.85 0.59
CA ASP A 86 -11.39 21.49 1.56
C ASP A 86 -12.24 20.38 0.96
N PHE A 87 -12.02 19.15 1.42
CA PHE A 87 -12.88 18.04 1.04
C PHE A 87 -14.15 18.08 1.90
N SER A 88 -15.21 18.63 1.31
CA SER A 88 -16.53 18.68 1.91
C SER A 88 -17.05 17.28 2.26
N LYS A 89 -17.83 17.21 3.33
CA LYS A 89 -18.48 15.98 3.78
C LYS A 89 -19.44 15.40 2.72
N THR A 90 -20.11 16.24 1.94
CA THR A 90 -21.16 15.78 1.00
C THR A 90 -20.62 14.91 -0.14
N PRO A 91 -19.57 15.30 -0.89
CA PRO A 91 -18.92 14.40 -1.85
C PRO A 91 -18.40 13.11 -1.20
N ILE A 92 -17.77 13.21 -0.03
CA ILE A 92 -17.25 12.03 0.69
C ILE A 92 -18.38 11.06 1.03
N ASP A 93 -19.51 11.55 1.54
CA ASP A 93 -20.70 10.76 1.84
C ASP A 93 -21.25 10.09 0.57
N LEU A 94 -21.36 10.84 -0.54
CA LEU A 94 -21.86 10.32 -1.83
C LEU A 94 -20.99 9.16 -2.34
N PHE A 95 -19.68 9.36 -2.40
CA PHE A 95 -18.74 8.32 -2.83
C PHE A 95 -18.77 7.13 -1.87
N PHE A 96 -18.86 7.37 -0.56
CA PHE A 96 -18.99 6.30 0.42
C PHE A 96 -20.22 5.43 0.16
N TYR A 97 -21.42 6.01 0.03
CA TYR A 97 -22.62 5.20 -0.21
C TYR A 97 -22.56 4.45 -1.54
N GLY A 98 -22.01 5.07 -2.60
CA GLY A 98 -21.76 4.39 -3.88
C GLY A 98 -20.81 3.20 -3.73
N LEU A 99 -19.68 3.39 -3.04
CA LEU A 99 -18.70 2.33 -2.78
C LEU A 99 -19.29 1.21 -1.91
N VAL A 100 -20.09 1.53 -0.89
CA VAL A 100 -20.76 0.51 -0.08
C VAL A 100 -21.73 -0.31 -0.92
N PHE A 101 -22.51 0.34 -1.78
CA PHE A 101 -23.44 -0.33 -2.69
C PHE A 101 -22.69 -1.29 -3.64
N PHE A 102 -21.64 -0.82 -4.33
CA PHE A 102 -20.81 -1.68 -5.18
C PHE A 102 -20.08 -2.77 -4.38
N GLY A 103 -19.68 -2.46 -3.14
CA GLY A 103 -19.11 -3.40 -2.19
C GLY A 103 -20.05 -4.56 -1.88
N ILE A 104 -21.32 -4.28 -1.58
CA ILE A 104 -22.35 -5.30 -1.33
C ILE A 104 -22.58 -6.17 -2.58
N ILE A 105 -22.63 -5.55 -3.78
CA ILE A 105 -22.75 -6.30 -5.04
C ILE A 105 -21.55 -7.24 -5.23
N SER A 106 -20.33 -6.73 -5.06
CA SER A 106 -19.12 -7.54 -5.20
C SER A 106 -18.99 -8.63 -4.11
N LEU A 107 -19.47 -8.35 -2.90
CA LEU A 107 -19.48 -9.30 -1.79
C LEU A 107 -20.32 -10.54 -2.09
N LYS A 108 -21.43 -10.40 -2.83
CA LYS A 108 -22.25 -11.55 -3.28
C LYS A 108 -21.40 -12.60 -3.98
N TYR A 109 -20.44 -12.19 -4.81
CA TYR A 109 -19.53 -13.09 -5.52
C TYR A 109 -18.45 -13.68 -4.61
N MET A 110 -18.06 -12.96 -3.55
CA MET A 110 -17.05 -13.41 -2.60
C MET A 110 -17.59 -14.38 -1.55
N LEU A 111 -18.91 -14.42 -1.30
CA LEU A 111 -19.55 -15.29 -0.29
C LEU A 111 -19.05 -16.75 -0.28
N PRO A 112 -18.88 -17.43 -1.44
CA PRO A 112 -18.45 -18.82 -1.46
C PRO A 112 -17.05 -19.04 -0.88
N VAL A 113 -16.17 -18.04 -0.93
CA VAL A 113 -14.75 -18.18 -0.54
C VAL A 113 -14.43 -17.59 0.84
N LEU A 114 -15.40 -16.92 1.48
CA LEU A 114 -15.22 -16.37 2.82
C LEU A 114 -15.01 -17.49 3.84
N PHE A 115 -14.07 -17.28 4.77
CA PHE A 115 -13.76 -18.20 5.88
C PHE A 115 -13.32 -19.62 5.48
N ARG A 116 -13.10 -19.91 4.20
CA ARG A 116 -12.53 -21.19 3.72
C ARG A 116 -11.01 -21.18 3.76
N GLY A 117 -10.34 -22.32 3.93
CA GLY A 117 -8.87 -22.44 3.93
C GLY A 117 -8.21 -22.06 2.58
N TYR A 118 -6.87 -22.09 2.50
CA TYR A 118 -6.15 -21.82 1.23
C TYR A 118 -6.45 -22.83 0.11
N SER A 119 -7.10 -23.95 0.42
CA SER A 119 -7.60 -24.91 -0.58
C SER A 119 -8.66 -24.33 -1.51
N ALA A 120 -9.37 -23.26 -1.12
CA ALA A 120 -10.39 -22.62 -1.94
C ALA A 120 -9.85 -21.50 -2.85
N VAL A 121 -8.52 -21.37 -3.00
CA VAL A 121 -7.90 -20.32 -3.84
C VAL A 121 -8.22 -20.52 -5.33
N SER A 122 -8.39 -21.76 -5.78
CA SER A 122 -8.86 -22.08 -7.15
C SER A 122 -10.30 -21.65 -7.42
N GLU A 123 -11.10 -21.44 -6.37
CA GLU A 123 -12.50 -21.02 -6.46
C GLU A 123 -12.66 -19.48 -6.41
N TRP A 124 -11.55 -18.73 -6.46
CA TRP A 124 -11.59 -17.28 -6.34
C TRP A 124 -12.34 -16.64 -7.52
N PRO A 125 -13.38 -15.82 -7.25
CA PRO A 125 -14.12 -15.17 -8.31
C PRO A 125 -13.27 -14.08 -8.97
N LEU A 126 -13.46 -13.87 -10.28
CA LEU A 126 -12.85 -12.76 -11.01
C LEU A 126 -13.15 -11.41 -10.36
N GLN A 127 -14.36 -11.27 -9.80
CA GLN A 127 -14.87 -10.07 -9.13
C GLN A 127 -14.18 -9.78 -7.79
N ARG A 128 -13.27 -10.65 -7.30
CA ARG A 128 -12.45 -10.38 -6.11
C ARG A 128 -11.74 -9.04 -6.20
N GLY A 129 -11.21 -8.70 -7.38
CA GLY A 129 -10.56 -7.41 -7.62
C GLY A 129 -11.48 -6.23 -7.35
N TRP A 130 -12.79 -6.36 -7.59
CA TRP A 130 -13.77 -5.29 -7.34
C TRP A 130 -13.93 -5.06 -5.85
N PHE A 131 -14.09 -6.12 -5.06
CA PHE A 131 -14.26 -6.02 -3.61
C PHE A 131 -12.99 -5.45 -2.93
N ILE A 132 -11.81 -5.85 -3.41
CA ILE A 132 -10.52 -5.27 -2.98
C ILE A 132 -10.46 -3.78 -3.29
N SER A 133 -10.81 -3.38 -4.52
CA SER A 133 -10.76 -1.98 -4.96
C SER A 133 -11.69 -1.09 -4.13
N VAL A 134 -12.90 -1.59 -3.84
CA VAL A 134 -13.87 -0.93 -2.95
C VAL A 134 -13.29 -0.75 -1.55
N ASN A 135 -12.70 -1.81 -0.99
CA ASN A 135 -12.08 -1.75 0.34
C ASN A 135 -10.99 -0.67 0.40
N VAL A 136 -10.03 -0.72 -0.52
CA VAL A 136 -8.92 0.25 -0.57
C VAL A 136 -9.46 1.68 -0.71
N SER A 137 -10.45 1.89 -1.57
CA SER A 137 -11.09 3.20 -1.72
C SER A 137 -11.79 3.68 -0.44
N LEU A 138 -12.43 2.78 0.31
CA LEU A 138 -13.03 3.10 1.61
C LEU A 138 -11.98 3.48 2.66
N ILE A 139 -10.82 2.81 2.68
CA ILE A 139 -9.68 3.18 3.53
C ILE A 139 -9.19 4.59 3.20
N VAL A 140 -9.06 4.91 1.90
CA VAL A 140 -8.68 6.26 1.45
C VAL A 140 -9.71 7.30 1.90
N LEU A 141 -11.01 7.03 1.71
CA LEU A 141 -12.07 7.94 2.18
C LEU A 141 -12.02 8.14 3.69
N PHE A 142 -11.78 7.09 4.46
CA PHE A 142 -11.59 7.18 5.90
C PHE A 142 -10.39 8.10 6.23
N CYS A 143 -9.24 7.88 5.56
CA CYS A 143 -8.05 8.70 5.77
C CYS A 143 -8.31 10.16 5.49
N ILE A 144 -8.94 10.50 4.36
CA ILE A 144 -9.29 11.88 3.96
C ILE A 144 -10.26 12.49 4.97
N TYR A 145 -11.36 11.80 5.28
CA TYR A 145 -12.39 12.31 6.19
C TYR A 145 -11.86 12.58 7.60
N ALA A 146 -11.18 11.61 8.20
CA ALA A 146 -10.69 11.72 9.57
C ALA A 146 -9.58 12.78 9.67
N SER A 147 -8.75 12.88 8.63
CA SER A 147 -7.68 13.87 8.50
C SER A 147 -8.15 15.31 8.42
N ASN A 148 -9.16 15.60 7.60
CA ASN A 148 -9.67 16.97 7.47
C ASN A 148 -10.39 17.46 8.71
N ARG A 149 -10.88 16.53 9.54
CA ARG A 149 -11.53 16.88 10.80
C ARG A 149 -10.58 16.92 11.99
N ALA A 150 -9.33 16.48 11.84
CA ALA A 150 -8.35 16.44 12.93
C ALA A 150 -8.17 17.81 13.61
N ASP A 151 -8.24 18.91 12.86
CA ASP A 151 -8.07 20.27 13.41
C ASP A 151 -9.30 20.77 14.19
N PHE A 152 -10.48 20.19 13.96
CA PHE A 152 -11.72 20.54 14.68
C PHE A 152 -11.87 19.81 16.00
N TYR A 153 -11.15 18.70 16.21
CA TYR A 153 -11.25 17.93 17.43
C TYR A 153 -10.30 18.51 18.48
N ASN A 154 -10.87 19.11 19.54
CA ASN A 154 -10.10 19.57 20.69
C ASN A 154 -9.75 18.38 21.61
N ILE A 155 -8.85 17.52 21.13
CA ILE A 155 -8.57 16.18 21.71
C ILE A 155 -7.91 16.27 23.09
N SER A 156 -7.36 17.43 23.46
CA SER A 156 -6.76 17.64 24.79
C SER A 156 -7.76 17.49 25.94
N GLU A 157 -9.08 17.61 25.69
CA GLU A 157 -10.07 17.62 26.78
C GLU A 157 -11.13 16.49 26.72
N LYS A 158 -11.37 15.82 25.58
CA LYS A 158 -12.52 14.90 25.44
C LYS A 158 -12.20 13.57 24.75
N ARG A 159 -12.12 12.48 25.54
CA ARG A 159 -12.02 11.07 25.07
C ARG A 159 -13.11 10.67 24.06
N LYS A 160 -14.29 11.30 24.16
CA LYS A 160 -15.45 11.09 23.27
C LYS A 160 -15.17 11.52 21.83
N ASP A 161 -14.39 12.58 21.64
CA ASP A 161 -14.04 13.10 20.31
C ASP A 161 -13.07 12.18 19.58
N MET A 162 -12.15 11.57 20.33
CA MET A 162 -11.27 10.52 19.81
C MET A 162 -12.07 9.31 19.32
N ILE A 163 -13.05 8.83 20.10
CA ILE A 163 -13.92 7.72 19.69
C ILE A 163 -14.68 8.07 18.41
N ASN A 164 -15.19 9.29 18.28
CA ASN A 164 -15.93 9.72 17.09
C ASN A 164 -15.05 9.82 15.83
N VAL A 165 -13.76 10.11 15.97
CA VAL A 165 -12.79 10.09 14.85
C VAL A 165 -12.60 8.66 14.35
N PHE A 166 -12.42 7.70 15.25
CA PHE A 166 -12.06 6.31 14.89
C PHE A 166 -13.25 5.38 14.66
N PHE A 167 -14.39 5.64 15.26
CA PHE A 167 -15.63 4.88 15.10
C PHE A 167 -16.64 5.68 14.29
N ASN A 168 -16.24 6.03 13.06
CA ASN A 168 -17.13 6.63 12.09
C ASN A 168 -17.55 5.58 11.05
N LYS A 169 -18.57 5.89 10.25
CA LYS A 169 -19.07 4.95 9.24
C LYS A 169 -18.01 4.51 8.22
N TYR A 170 -17.05 5.38 7.88
CA TYR A 170 -15.99 5.07 6.92
C TYR A 170 -15.03 4.03 7.49
N SER A 171 -14.55 4.23 8.72
CA SER A 171 -13.66 3.29 9.39
C SER A 171 -14.34 1.95 9.65
N ILE A 172 -15.56 1.97 10.20
CA ILE A 172 -16.31 0.75 10.52
C ILE A 172 -16.51 -0.12 9.28
N VAL A 173 -16.95 0.47 8.17
CA VAL A 173 -17.19 -0.32 6.95
C VAL A 173 -15.87 -0.75 6.29
N SER A 174 -14.83 0.09 6.30
CA SER A 174 -13.50 -0.31 5.79
C SER A 174 -12.90 -1.47 6.59
N LEU A 175 -13.07 -1.48 7.93
CA LEU A 175 -12.64 -2.57 8.80
C LEU A 175 -13.47 -3.82 8.57
N LEU A 176 -14.80 -3.70 8.44
CA LEU A 176 -15.69 -4.82 8.16
C LEU A 176 -15.31 -5.50 6.84
N PHE A 177 -15.19 -4.72 5.75
CA PHE A 177 -14.77 -5.28 4.47
C PHE A 177 -13.33 -5.81 4.52
N GLY A 178 -12.47 -5.18 5.33
CA GLY A 178 -11.09 -5.62 5.54
C GLY A 178 -11.07 -6.99 6.20
N PHE A 179 -11.89 -7.18 7.22
CA PHE A 179 -12.07 -8.45 7.92
C PHE A 179 -12.66 -9.54 7.02
N LEU A 180 -13.60 -9.20 6.14
CA LEU A 180 -14.10 -10.15 5.13
C LEU A 180 -12.99 -10.55 4.15
N LEU A 181 -12.13 -9.63 3.71
CA LEU A 181 -10.95 -9.97 2.91
C LEU A 181 -9.94 -10.80 3.72
N TYR A 182 -9.74 -10.48 4.99
CA TYR A 182 -8.91 -11.24 5.91
C TYR A 182 -9.33 -12.70 5.98
N SER A 183 -10.65 -12.94 6.02
CA SER A 183 -11.21 -14.29 6.06
C SER A 183 -10.97 -15.10 4.79
N THR A 184 -10.59 -14.46 3.67
CA THR A 184 -10.18 -15.11 2.41
C THR A 184 -8.67 -15.34 2.27
N GLY A 185 -7.87 -14.93 3.27
CA GLY A 185 -6.41 -15.02 3.23
C GLY A 185 -5.73 -13.77 2.68
N ASN A 186 -6.51 -12.76 2.27
CA ASN A 186 -6.01 -11.47 1.81
C ASN A 186 -5.68 -10.53 3.00
N ARG A 187 -4.76 -11.00 3.84
CA ARG A 187 -4.40 -10.41 5.15
C ARG A 187 -3.95 -8.95 5.08
N GLY A 188 -3.32 -8.58 3.96
CA GLY A 188 -2.77 -7.24 3.73
C GLY A 188 -3.81 -6.13 3.81
N TYR A 189 -5.05 -6.33 3.35
CA TYR A 189 -6.06 -5.26 3.32
C TYR A 189 -6.65 -4.93 4.70
N PHE A 190 -6.80 -5.93 5.57
CA PHE A 190 -7.18 -5.67 6.97
C PHE A 190 -6.05 -4.99 7.73
N THR A 191 -4.81 -5.44 7.49
CA THR A 191 -3.60 -4.84 8.05
C THR A 191 -3.50 -3.37 7.66
N LEU A 192 -3.77 -3.07 6.38
CA LEU A 192 -3.81 -1.72 5.84
C LEU A 192 -4.84 -0.82 6.54
N SER A 193 -6.07 -1.31 6.76
CA SER A 193 -7.09 -0.56 7.52
C SER A 193 -6.57 -0.18 8.90
N ILE A 194 -5.93 -1.10 9.63
CA ILE A 194 -5.40 -0.84 10.97
C ILE A 194 -4.21 0.14 10.92
N ILE A 195 -3.26 -0.04 10.00
CA ILE A 195 -2.14 0.89 9.82
C ILE A 195 -2.66 2.30 9.52
N SER A 196 -3.65 2.43 8.64
CA SER A 196 -4.25 3.72 8.31
C SER A 196 -4.85 4.42 9.55
N MET A 197 -5.52 3.67 10.43
CA MET A 197 -6.07 4.19 11.68
C MET A 197 -4.97 4.66 12.64
N ILE A 198 -3.87 3.89 12.76
CA ILE A 198 -2.72 4.28 13.59
C ILE A 198 -2.08 5.58 13.09
N LEU A 199 -1.92 5.73 11.77
CA LEU A 199 -1.35 6.93 11.16
C LEU A 199 -2.27 8.15 11.30
N VAL A 200 -3.59 7.96 11.17
CA VAL A 200 -4.58 9.01 11.50
C VAL A 200 -4.47 9.40 12.99
N LEU A 201 -4.37 8.42 13.90
CA LEU A 201 -4.22 8.66 15.34
C LEU A 201 -2.98 9.47 15.67
N GLN A 202 -1.84 9.14 15.07
CA GLN A 202 -0.62 9.91 15.25
C GLN A 202 -0.83 11.39 14.92
N ARG A 203 -1.52 11.66 13.81
CA ARG A 203 -1.75 13.02 13.36
C ARG A 203 -2.68 13.76 14.32
N VAL A 204 -3.80 13.13 14.66
CA VAL A 204 -4.83 13.64 15.58
C VAL A 204 -4.20 13.99 16.93
N LEU A 205 -3.33 13.13 17.46
CA LEU A 205 -2.61 13.36 18.71
C LEU A 205 -1.38 14.28 18.60
N LYS A 206 -1.07 14.80 17.40
CA LYS A 206 0.13 15.61 17.10
C LYS A 206 1.44 14.96 17.60
N GLY A 207 1.50 13.63 17.60
CA GLY A 207 2.62 12.89 18.16
C GLY A 207 2.35 11.39 18.19
N PHE A 208 3.43 10.60 18.27
CA PHE A 208 3.38 9.15 18.32
C PHE A 208 3.82 8.65 19.70
N ARG A 209 2.95 7.88 20.38
CA ARG A 209 3.39 7.05 21.51
C ARG A 209 3.89 5.74 20.92
N LEU A 210 5.21 5.62 20.76
CA LEU A 210 5.88 4.47 20.14
C LEU A 210 5.44 3.13 20.74
N ILE A 211 5.34 3.05 22.07
CA ILE A 211 5.07 1.80 22.78
C ILE A 211 3.68 1.24 22.45
N PRO A 212 2.56 1.98 22.63
CA PRO A 212 1.23 1.51 22.22
C PRO A 212 1.15 1.10 20.75
N SER A 213 1.74 1.87 19.85
CA SER A 213 1.68 1.56 18.43
C SER A 213 2.52 0.35 18.05
N ALA A 214 3.70 0.19 18.64
CA ALA A 214 4.50 -1.02 18.50
C ALA A 214 3.76 -2.24 19.03
N ILE A 215 3.07 -2.13 20.17
CA ILE A 215 2.22 -3.21 20.70
C ILE A 215 1.13 -3.59 19.70
N VAL A 216 0.42 -2.61 19.13
CA VAL A 216 -0.64 -2.88 18.14
C VAL A 216 -0.08 -3.51 16.87
N ILE A 217 1.05 -3.02 16.35
CA ILE A 217 1.70 -3.58 15.16
C ILE A 217 2.19 -5.01 15.41
N SER A 218 2.83 -5.26 16.56
CA SER A 218 3.29 -6.60 16.95
C SER A 218 2.11 -7.55 17.16
N ALA A 219 1.04 -7.12 17.81
CA ALA A 219 -0.18 -7.91 17.95
C ALA A 219 -0.80 -8.25 16.59
N LEU A 220 -0.82 -7.28 15.66
CA LEU A 220 -1.30 -7.49 14.30
C LEU A 220 -0.44 -8.48 13.52
N ALA A 221 0.89 -8.40 13.65
CA ALA A 221 1.82 -9.35 13.04
C ALA A 221 1.60 -10.78 13.56
N ILE A 222 1.43 -10.94 14.89
CA ILE A 222 1.12 -12.22 15.52
C ILE A 222 -0.23 -12.76 15.04
N LEU A 223 -1.27 -11.92 15.00
CA LEU A 223 -2.60 -12.31 14.48
C LEU A 223 -2.53 -12.76 13.02
N ASN A 224 -1.81 -12.02 12.17
CA ASN A 224 -1.59 -12.36 10.77
C ASN A 224 -0.89 -13.72 10.60
N ALA A 225 0.10 -14.00 11.46
CA ALA A 225 0.83 -15.27 11.47
C ALA A 225 -0.07 -16.43 11.92
N ILE A 226 -0.77 -16.28 13.06
CA ILE A 226 -1.74 -17.28 13.56
C ILE A 226 -2.78 -17.61 12.50
N TRP A 227 -3.40 -16.58 11.91
CA TRP A 227 -4.43 -16.77 10.90
C TRP A 227 -3.90 -17.41 9.61
N GLY A 228 -2.67 -17.05 9.22
CA GLY A 228 -1.97 -17.70 8.11
C GLY A 228 -1.82 -19.19 8.34
N GLN A 229 -1.40 -19.60 9.54
CA GLN A 229 -1.22 -21.01 9.91
C GLN A 229 -2.56 -21.76 9.97
N ILE A 230 -3.60 -21.17 10.58
CA ILE A 230 -4.95 -21.76 10.61
C ILE A 230 -5.47 -22.03 9.19
N ARG A 231 -5.32 -21.05 8.29
CA ARG A 231 -5.77 -21.20 6.89
C ARG A 231 -4.96 -22.21 6.09
N ALA A 232 -3.68 -22.37 6.41
CA ALA A 232 -2.83 -23.40 5.84
C ALA A 232 -3.08 -24.79 6.44
N GLN A 233 -4.05 -24.92 7.36
CA GLN A 233 -4.35 -26.17 8.09
C GLN A 233 -3.14 -26.69 8.89
N ASN A 234 -2.24 -25.78 9.26
CA ASN A 234 -1.09 -26.07 10.08
C ASN A 234 -1.44 -25.92 11.56
N ILE A 235 -0.88 -26.78 12.40
CA ILE A 235 -0.90 -26.61 13.85
C ILE A 235 -0.23 -25.26 14.20
N VAL A 236 -0.89 -24.43 14.99
CA VAL A 236 -0.37 -23.13 15.43
C VAL A 236 0.57 -23.35 16.60
N THR A 237 1.87 -23.14 16.38
CA THR A 237 2.90 -23.19 17.42
C THR A 237 3.68 -21.87 17.47
N PHE A 238 4.30 -21.57 18.61
CA PHE A 238 5.13 -20.37 18.78
C PHE A 238 6.24 -20.29 17.70
N PHE A 239 6.90 -21.42 17.44
CA PHE A 239 7.91 -21.52 16.39
C PHE A 239 7.33 -21.17 15.01
N LYS A 240 6.17 -21.71 14.63
CA LYS A 240 5.53 -21.41 13.33
C LYS A 240 5.05 -19.95 13.21
N ILE A 241 4.71 -19.30 14.32
CA ILE A 241 4.38 -17.88 14.33
C ILE A 241 5.63 -17.05 14.00
N ILE A 242 6.75 -17.33 14.67
CA ILE A 242 8.03 -16.68 14.38
C ILE A 242 8.48 -16.98 12.95
N GLN A 243 8.41 -18.24 12.54
CA GLN A 243 8.75 -18.69 11.19
C GLN A 243 7.94 -17.93 10.14
N SER A 244 6.63 -17.73 10.35
CA SER A 244 5.77 -16.98 9.42
C SER A 244 6.22 -15.53 9.21
N PHE A 245 6.79 -14.91 10.25
CA PHE A 245 7.33 -13.55 10.17
C PHE A 245 8.57 -13.51 9.26
N PHE A 246 9.54 -14.41 9.46
CA PHE A 246 10.74 -14.47 8.62
C PHE A 246 10.48 -15.02 7.21
N MET A 247 9.45 -15.84 7.05
CA MET A 247 9.03 -16.40 5.76
C MET A 247 8.46 -15.36 4.80
N GLU A 248 7.71 -14.38 5.28
CA GLU A 248 7.11 -13.36 4.41
C GLU A 248 8.16 -12.65 3.53
N PRO A 249 9.25 -12.06 4.07
CA PRO A 249 10.28 -11.43 3.25
C PRO A 249 11.08 -12.45 2.43
N GLY A 250 11.30 -13.67 2.92
CA GLY A 250 11.95 -14.74 2.16
C GLY A 250 11.17 -15.13 0.90
N TYR A 251 9.85 -15.29 1.02
CA TYR A 251 8.96 -15.61 -0.09
C TYR A 251 8.84 -14.47 -1.10
N VAL A 252 8.71 -13.21 -0.64
CA VAL A 252 8.76 -12.04 -1.55
C VAL A 252 10.12 -11.96 -2.23
N GLY A 253 11.19 -12.28 -1.50
CA GLY A 253 12.58 -12.33 -1.97
C GLY A 253 12.87 -13.39 -3.03
N MET A 254 11.98 -14.35 -3.33
CA MET A 254 12.22 -15.33 -4.40
C MET A 254 12.42 -14.69 -5.78
N THR A 255 11.65 -13.64 -6.07
CA THR A 255 11.84 -12.87 -7.31
C THR A 255 13.19 -12.16 -7.34
N LEU A 256 13.68 -11.71 -6.18
CA LEU A 256 15.00 -11.13 -6.05
C LEU A 256 16.09 -12.19 -6.27
N ILE A 257 15.96 -13.35 -5.64
CA ILE A 257 16.93 -14.46 -5.79
C ILE A 257 17.03 -14.88 -7.25
N SER A 258 15.90 -15.13 -7.93
CA SER A 258 15.92 -15.47 -9.37
C SER A 258 16.54 -14.40 -10.24
N HIS A 259 16.25 -13.12 -9.97
CA HIS A 259 16.89 -12.01 -10.67
C HIS A 259 18.41 -11.98 -10.47
N LEU A 260 18.89 -12.28 -9.25
CA LEU A 260 20.32 -12.31 -8.95
C LEU A 260 21.04 -13.53 -9.56
N ILE A 261 20.36 -14.67 -9.70
CA ILE A 261 20.91 -15.85 -10.40
C ILE A 261 21.19 -15.51 -11.87
N GLU A 262 20.25 -14.84 -12.54
CA GLU A 262 20.44 -14.40 -13.92
C GLU A 262 21.55 -13.35 -14.07
N ASN A 263 21.77 -12.56 -13.02
CA ASN A 263 22.79 -11.50 -12.94
C ASN A 263 22.79 -10.53 -14.15
N LYS A 264 21.62 -10.34 -14.76
CA LYS A 264 21.44 -9.41 -15.89
C LYS A 264 21.16 -8.02 -15.35
N PHE A 265 22.14 -7.13 -15.51
CA PHE A 265 22.10 -5.79 -14.96
C PHE A 265 22.12 -4.73 -16.06
N ASN A 266 21.12 -3.85 -16.04
CA ASN A 266 20.99 -2.74 -16.99
C ASN A 266 21.00 -1.40 -16.24
N LEU A 267 21.77 -0.44 -16.76
CA LEU A 267 21.89 0.89 -16.18
C LEU A 267 20.64 1.74 -16.39
N ILE A 268 19.97 1.58 -17.53
CA ILE A 268 18.75 2.29 -17.92
C ILE A 268 17.81 1.30 -18.59
N GLU A 269 16.54 1.36 -18.23
CA GLU A 269 15.45 0.59 -18.85
C GLU A 269 14.24 1.48 -19.10
N PHE A 270 13.41 1.09 -20.06
CA PHE A 270 12.13 1.74 -20.30
C PHE A 270 11.01 1.00 -19.56
N PRO A 271 10.12 1.71 -18.83
CA PRO A 271 9.17 1.09 -17.90
C PRO A 271 7.94 0.51 -18.61
N ILE A 272 8.13 -0.39 -19.58
CA ILE A 272 7.03 -0.97 -20.40
C ILE A 272 6.01 -1.67 -19.50
N SER A 273 6.50 -2.50 -18.57
CA SER A 273 5.62 -3.26 -17.66
C SER A 273 4.80 -2.34 -16.77
N LEU A 274 5.44 -1.36 -16.14
CA LEU A 274 4.75 -0.38 -15.29
C LEU A 274 3.76 0.49 -16.08
N LEU A 275 4.14 0.98 -17.27
CA LEU A 275 3.26 1.80 -18.10
C LEU A 275 2.06 1.01 -18.62
N SER A 276 2.25 -0.26 -18.97
CA SER A 276 1.16 -1.14 -19.39
C SER A 276 0.09 -1.31 -18.30
N ASN A 277 0.49 -1.27 -17.02
CA ASN A 277 -0.45 -1.34 -15.89
C ASN A 277 -1.41 -0.13 -15.80
N ILE A 278 -1.09 1.01 -16.44
CA ILE A 278 -2.00 2.18 -16.53
C ILE A 278 -3.28 1.79 -17.27
N ILE A 279 -3.19 0.90 -18.26
CA ILE A 279 -4.35 0.35 -18.99
C ILE A 279 -5.32 -0.31 -18.00
N GLY A 280 -4.80 -0.86 -16.90
CA GLY A 280 -5.57 -1.47 -15.83
C GLY A 280 -6.60 -0.55 -15.17
N ILE A 281 -6.43 0.77 -15.24
CA ILE A 281 -7.36 1.79 -14.71
C ILE A 281 -8.64 1.86 -15.54
N VAL A 282 -8.57 1.60 -16.86
CA VAL A 282 -9.73 1.70 -17.74
C VAL A 282 -10.78 0.66 -17.33
N PRO A 283 -12.04 1.03 -17.03
CA PRO A 283 -13.07 0.07 -16.66
C PRO A 283 -13.23 -1.04 -17.70
N SER A 284 -13.32 -2.30 -17.26
CA SER A 284 -13.43 -3.44 -18.18
C SER A 284 -14.70 -3.41 -19.03
N ILE A 285 -15.73 -2.66 -18.64
CA ILE A 285 -16.93 -2.47 -19.45
C ILE A 285 -16.66 -1.62 -20.71
N LEU A 286 -15.66 -0.73 -20.64
CA LEU A 286 -15.21 0.09 -21.76
C LEU A 286 -14.11 -0.61 -22.56
N PHE A 287 -13.26 -1.40 -21.88
CA PHE A 287 -12.21 -2.17 -22.51
C PHE A 287 -12.14 -3.61 -21.96
N PRO A 288 -12.94 -4.54 -22.51
CA PRO A 288 -13.03 -5.91 -21.99
C PRO A 288 -11.72 -6.70 -22.05
N GLU A 289 -10.92 -6.52 -23.11
CA GLU A 289 -9.68 -7.27 -23.34
C GLU A 289 -8.43 -6.61 -22.76
N LYS A 290 -8.58 -5.59 -21.91
CA LYS A 290 -7.47 -4.75 -21.41
C LYS A 290 -6.33 -5.53 -20.77
N PHE A 291 -6.62 -6.66 -20.14
CA PHE A 291 -5.62 -7.50 -19.46
C PHE A 291 -4.63 -8.14 -20.43
N LYS A 292 -4.99 -8.32 -21.71
CA LYS A 292 -4.05 -8.82 -22.75
C LYS A 292 -2.92 -7.82 -23.05
N TYR A 293 -3.11 -6.56 -22.71
CA TYR A 293 -2.16 -5.48 -23.00
C TYR A 293 -1.32 -5.10 -21.78
N ILE A 294 -1.60 -5.69 -20.61
CA ILE A 294 -0.78 -5.53 -19.41
C ILE A 294 0.31 -6.59 -19.49
N GLN A 295 1.56 -6.14 -19.61
CA GLN A 295 2.71 -7.03 -19.79
C GLN A 295 3.43 -7.19 -18.45
N ALA A 296 3.50 -8.43 -17.96
CA ALA A 296 4.30 -8.73 -16.77
C ALA A 296 5.80 -8.73 -17.11
N ILE A 297 6.68 -8.50 -16.12
CA ILE A 297 8.15 -8.53 -16.34
C ILE A 297 8.60 -9.84 -16.98
N GLY A 298 8.04 -10.97 -16.54
CA GLY A 298 8.35 -12.30 -17.09
C GLY A 298 8.02 -12.43 -18.58
N GLU A 299 7.01 -11.72 -19.07
CA GLU A 299 6.56 -11.77 -20.47
C GLU A 299 7.43 -10.91 -21.40
N ILE A 300 8.19 -9.96 -20.84
CA ILE A 300 9.09 -9.06 -21.58
C ILE A 300 10.51 -9.68 -21.70
N GLY A 301 10.63 -11.00 -21.50
CA GLY A 301 11.88 -11.74 -21.66
C GLY A 301 12.86 -11.61 -20.47
N LYS A 302 12.38 -11.17 -19.31
CA LYS A 302 13.16 -11.14 -18.05
C LYS A 302 12.69 -12.30 -17.16
N PRO A 303 13.37 -13.47 -17.18
CA PRO A 303 12.94 -14.61 -16.39
C PRO A 303 12.99 -14.27 -14.90
N ILE A 304 11.83 -14.34 -14.23
CA ILE A 304 11.67 -14.13 -12.79
C ILE A 304 10.78 -15.24 -12.22
N SER A 305 11.16 -15.79 -11.07
CA SER A 305 10.32 -16.76 -10.35
C SER A 305 9.45 -16.02 -9.34
N VAL A 306 8.12 -16.09 -9.54
CA VAL A 306 7.16 -15.34 -8.73
C VAL A 306 6.53 -16.25 -7.70
N PHE A 307 6.51 -15.86 -6.42
CA PHE A 307 5.77 -16.58 -5.38
C PHE A 307 4.44 -15.91 -5.10
N GLN A 308 3.35 -16.68 -5.16
CA GLN A 308 2.00 -16.20 -4.87
C GLN A 308 1.63 -14.90 -5.62
N GLY A 309 2.20 -14.70 -6.82
CA GLY A 309 2.00 -13.50 -7.64
C GLY A 309 2.60 -12.22 -7.05
N THR A 310 3.56 -12.31 -6.14
CA THR A 310 4.24 -11.16 -5.53
C THR A 310 5.62 -10.92 -6.14
N THR A 311 5.96 -9.65 -6.34
CA THR A 311 7.25 -9.24 -6.91
C THR A 311 7.99 -8.29 -5.98
N HIS A 312 9.27 -8.58 -5.77
CA HIS A 312 10.13 -7.79 -4.91
C HIS A 312 10.40 -6.44 -5.59
N ASN A 313 10.12 -5.34 -4.88
CA ASN A 313 10.18 -4.01 -5.48
C ASN A 313 11.56 -3.61 -6.02
N TYR A 314 12.68 -4.11 -5.47
CA TYR A 314 14.00 -3.88 -6.06
C TYR A 314 14.05 -4.41 -7.51
N VAL A 315 13.51 -5.61 -7.75
CA VAL A 315 13.48 -6.22 -9.08
C VAL A 315 12.59 -5.41 -10.01
N GLU A 316 11.42 -4.99 -9.52
CA GLU A 316 10.51 -4.11 -10.28
C GLU A 316 11.18 -2.78 -10.66
N LEU A 317 11.94 -2.17 -9.76
CA LEU A 317 12.69 -0.95 -10.03
C LEU A 317 13.76 -1.17 -11.09
N MET A 318 14.59 -2.21 -10.94
CA MET A 318 15.63 -2.54 -11.92
C MET A 318 15.03 -2.89 -13.28
N ALA A 319 13.98 -3.70 -13.30
CA ALA A 319 13.36 -4.18 -14.53
C ALA A 319 12.66 -3.07 -15.33
N ASN A 320 12.05 -2.09 -14.65
CA ASN A 320 11.33 -1.00 -15.29
C ASN A 320 12.20 0.23 -15.58
N PHE A 321 13.25 0.49 -14.80
CA PHE A 321 14.00 1.76 -14.91
C PHE A 321 15.52 1.59 -15.05
N GLY A 322 16.06 0.40 -14.79
CA GLY A 322 17.51 0.21 -14.61
C GLY A 322 18.02 0.95 -13.38
N LEU A 323 19.33 0.88 -13.10
CA LEU A 323 19.89 1.51 -11.90
C LEU A 323 19.68 3.03 -11.86
N PHE A 324 20.06 3.76 -12.90
CA PHE A 324 19.98 5.22 -12.90
C PHE A 324 18.52 5.70 -12.87
N GLY A 325 17.65 5.07 -13.66
CA GLY A 325 16.23 5.41 -13.64
C GLY A 325 15.59 5.09 -12.27
N ALA A 326 15.97 3.99 -11.63
CA ALA A 326 15.51 3.66 -10.28
C ALA A 326 16.02 4.64 -9.23
N MET A 327 17.28 5.09 -9.32
CA MET A 327 17.80 6.15 -8.45
C MET A 327 16.99 7.44 -8.60
N ILE A 328 16.72 7.87 -9.85
CA ILE A 328 15.88 9.03 -10.14
C ILE A 328 14.47 8.85 -9.56
N PHE A 329 13.88 7.68 -9.74
CA PHE A 329 12.57 7.34 -9.18
C PHE A 329 12.56 7.46 -7.65
N MET A 330 13.53 6.87 -6.95
CA MET A 330 13.62 6.91 -5.48
C MET A 330 13.81 8.33 -4.95
N PHE A 331 14.58 9.15 -5.67
CA PHE A 331 14.74 10.57 -5.36
C PHE A 331 13.40 11.32 -5.46
N PHE A 332 12.69 11.19 -6.58
CA PHE A 332 11.39 11.85 -6.77
C PHE A 332 10.27 11.30 -5.89
N LEU A 333 10.34 10.03 -5.51
CA LEU A 333 9.42 9.42 -4.54
C LEU A 333 9.50 10.17 -3.21
N SER A 334 10.72 10.41 -2.67
CA SER A 334 10.91 11.19 -1.44
C SER A 334 10.40 12.63 -1.60
N LEU A 335 10.74 13.30 -2.71
CA LEU A 335 10.26 14.67 -2.95
C LEU A 335 8.73 14.75 -2.96
N SER A 336 8.07 13.80 -3.64
CA SER A 336 6.61 13.75 -3.77
C SER A 336 5.93 13.46 -2.44
N LEU A 337 6.46 12.51 -1.65
CA LEU A 337 5.91 12.19 -0.34
C LEU A 337 6.07 13.33 0.65
N ASN A 338 7.20 14.04 0.61
CA ASN A 338 7.38 15.23 1.44
C ASN A 338 6.51 16.41 0.99
N PHE A 339 6.28 16.56 -0.32
CA PHE A 339 5.31 17.52 -0.83
C PHE A 339 3.92 17.25 -0.25
N LEU A 340 3.45 16.00 -0.28
CA LEU A 340 2.17 15.62 0.34
C LEU A 340 2.16 15.88 1.86
N LYS A 341 3.25 15.53 2.56
CA LYS A 341 3.40 15.72 4.02
C LYS A 341 3.28 17.18 4.46
N ARG A 342 3.85 18.13 3.69
CA ARG A 342 3.83 19.57 4.04
C ARG A 342 2.48 20.24 3.78
N ASN A 343 1.69 19.70 2.86
CA ASN A 343 0.40 20.26 2.51
C ASN A 343 -0.67 19.75 3.49
N GLU A 344 -1.01 20.56 4.49
CA GLU A 344 -2.03 20.23 5.50
C GLU A 344 -3.37 19.82 4.88
N SER A 345 -3.74 20.37 3.73
CA SER A 345 -4.96 20.00 3.02
C SER A 345 -4.90 18.62 2.33
N LEU A 346 -3.71 18.12 2.00
CA LEU A 346 -3.48 16.80 1.37
C LEU A 346 -3.04 15.73 2.37
N SER A 347 -2.96 16.09 3.62
CA SER A 347 -2.58 15.23 4.74
C SER A 347 -3.34 13.89 4.85
N GLY A 348 -4.62 13.84 4.49
CA GLY A 348 -5.37 12.58 4.40
C GLY A 348 -4.94 11.70 3.24
N VAL A 349 -4.62 12.33 2.09
CA VAL A 349 -4.01 11.67 0.92
C VAL A 349 -2.64 11.13 1.30
N TYR A 350 -1.82 11.93 1.99
CA TYR A 350 -0.51 11.53 2.51
C TYR A 350 -0.60 10.32 3.45
N ILE A 351 -1.53 10.33 4.41
CA ILE A 351 -1.73 9.21 5.35
C ILE A 351 -2.16 7.94 4.61
N ALA A 352 -3.07 8.05 3.64
CA ALA A 352 -3.46 6.92 2.81
C ALA A 352 -2.24 6.34 2.05
N VAL A 353 -1.45 7.18 1.39
CA VAL A 353 -0.22 6.74 0.70
C VAL A 353 0.73 6.05 1.68
N CYS A 354 0.97 6.66 2.84
CA CYS A 354 1.84 6.08 3.88
C CYS A 354 1.35 4.74 4.38
N SER A 355 0.04 4.47 4.37
CA SER A 355 -0.49 3.17 4.80
C SER A 355 -0.14 2.03 3.84
N PHE A 356 0.08 2.32 2.54
CA PHE A 356 0.47 1.31 1.54
C PHE A 356 1.97 0.97 1.57
N LEU A 357 2.81 1.93 1.97
CA LEU A 357 4.28 1.81 1.89
C LEU A 357 4.89 0.63 2.68
N PRO A 358 4.46 0.29 3.90
CA PRO A 358 5.15 -0.70 4.72
C PRO A 358 5.08 -2.12 4.17
N PHE A 359 4.08 -2.41 3.33
CA PHE A 359 3.77 -3.76 2.89
C PHE A 359 3.63 -3.87 1.37
N PHE A 360 2.67 -3.16 0.78
CA PHE A 360 2.37 -3.31 -0.65
C PHE A 360 3.47 -2.74 -1.55
N PHE A 361 4.10 -1.62 -1.16
CA PHE A 361 5.18 -1.02 -1.95
C PHE A 361 6.37 -1.95 -2.18
N PHE A 362 6.66 -2.84 -1.22
CA PHE A 362 7.78 -3.79 -1.31
C PHE A 362 7.42 -5.10 -2.02
N ARG A 363 6.14 -5.43 -2.07
CA ARG A 363 5.61 -6.74 -2.53
C ARG A 363 4.94 -6.70 -3.90
N ASP A 364 4.50 -5.52 -4.33
CA ASP A 364 3.75 -5.31 -5.55
C ASP A 364 3.84 -3.83 -5.95
N LEU A 365 5.01 -3.43 -6.44
CA LEU A 365 5.29 -2.05 -6.80
C LEU A 365 4.31 -1.52 -7.88
N PRO A 366 4.04 -2.24 -8.99
CA PRO A 366 3.18 -1.72 -10.05
C PRO A 366 1.75 -1.45 -9.57
N ASN A 367 1.11 -2.40 -8.87
CA ASN A 367 -0.25 -2.17 -8.37
C ASN A 367 -0.27 -1.09 -7.28
N THR A 368 0.77 -1.01 -6.44
CA THR A 368 0.85 0.03 -5.41
C THR A 368 0.93 1.43 -6.03
N LEU A 369 1.78 1.63 -7.03
CA LEU A 369 1.93 2.93 -7.70
C LEU A 369 0.69 3.29 -8.51
N ILE A 370 0.23 2.40 -9.37
CA ILE A 370 -0.82 2.69 -10.35
C ILE A 370 -2.21 2.63 -9.71
N LYS A 371 -2.53 1.56 -8.99
CA LYS A 371 -3.88 1.38 -8.44
C LYS A 371 -4.04 2.07 -7.10
N TYR A 372 -3.15 1.82 -6.13
CA TYR A 372 -3.40 2.29 -4.77
C TYR A 372 -3.08 3.77 -4.62
N ILE A 373 -1.92 4.22 -5.10
CA ILE A 373 -1.49 5.61 -5.00
C ILE A 373 -2.15 6.46 -6.08
N PHE A 374 -2.00 6.11 -7.36
CA PHE A 374 -2.49 6.97 -8.44
C PHE A 374 -4.03 6.91 -8.58
N GLU A 375 -4.63 5.74 -8.80
CA GLU A 375 -6.08 5.61 -9.01
C GLU A 375 -6.90 5.85 -7.73
N PHE A 376 -6.75 5.01 -6.70
CA PHE A 376 -7.62 5.04 -5.53
C PHE A 376 -7.31 6.18 -4.56
N THR A 377 -6.14 6.82 -4.67
CA THR A 377 -5.78 7.92 -3.77
C THR A 377 -5.75 9.26 -4.48
N ILE A 378 -4.92 9.44 -5.50
CA ILE A 378 -4.79 10.75 -6.19
C ILE A 378 -6.03 11.06 -7.04
N ILE A 379 -6.41 10.19 -7.97
CA ILE A 379 -7.58 10.41 -8.83
C ILE A 379 -8.85 10.52 -7.98
N LEU A 380 -9.05 9.63 -7.01
CA LEU A 380 -10.19 9.72 -6.10
C LEU A 380 -10.25 11.06 -5.36
N SER A 381 -9.12 11.56 -4.84
CA SER A 381 -9.06 12.87 -4.18
C SER A 381 -9.43 14.01 -5.13
N VAL A 382 -8.92 13.96 -6.36
CA VAL A 382 -9.27 14.94 -7.41
C VAL A 382 -10.78 14.91 -7.70
N LEU A 383 -11.38 13.73 -7.83
CA LEU A 383 -12.81 13.56 -8.06
C LEU A 383 -13.67 14.10 -6.91
N LEU A 384 -13.28 13.85 -5.66
CA LEU A 384 -13.95 14.38 -4.47
C LEU A 384 -13.94 15.92 -4.46
N TYR A 385 -12.79 16.51 -4.77
CA TYR A 385 -12.64 17.96 -4.82
C TYR A 385 -13.53 18.60 -5.91
N TYR A 386 -13.50 18.07 -7.14
CA TYR A 386 -14.32 18.60 -8.23
C TYR A 386 -15.82 18.35 -8.03
N SER A 387 -16.19 17.23 -7.42
CA SER A 387 -17.58 16.94 -7.06
C SER A 387 -18.13 17.98 -6.09
N ASN A 388 -17.32 18.46 -5.14
CA ASN A 388 -17.72 19.56 -4.26
C ASN A 388 -18.06 20.83 -5.05
N PHE A 389 -17.19 21.20 -6.00
CA PHE A 389 -17.39 22.38 -6.84
C PHE A 389 -18.67 22.30 -7.67
N ILE A 390 -18.96 21.13 -8.25
CA ILE A 390 -20.18 20.87 -9.00
C ILE A 390 -21.42 20.99 -8.10
N ILE A 391 -21.39 20.37 -6.92
CA ILE A 391 -22.50 20.41 -5.96
C ILE A 391 -22.78 21.86 -5.52
N LEU A 392 -21.75 22.64 -5.20
CA LEU A 392 -21.90 24.05 -4.81
C LEU A 392 -22.50 24.88 -5.96
N LYS A 393 -22.06 24.66 -7.20
CA LYS A 393 -22.60 25.35 -8.38
C LYS A 393 -24.07 25.02 -8.63
N ILE A 394 -24.47 23.77 -8.45
CA ILE A 394 -25.88 23.34 -8.58
C ILE A 394 -26.72 23.98 -7.47
N LYS A 395 -26.26 23.92 -6.21
CA LYS A 395 -26.97 24.51 -5.06
C LYS A 395 -27.20 26.01 -5.25
N ASN A 396 -26.18 26.75 -5.67
CA ASN A 396 -26.28 28.19 -5.89
C ASN A 396 -27.27 28.54 -7.02
N ARG A 397 -27.34 27.72 -8.09
CA ARG A 397 -28.31 27.91 -9.17
C ARG A 397 -29.75 27.71 -8.69
N ILE A 398 -30.00 26.71 -7.85
CA ILE A 398 -31.34 26.44 -7.30
C ILE A 398 -31.80 27.59 -6.40
N VAL A 399 -30.92 28.05 -5.49
CA VAL A 399 -31.22 29.19 -4.60
C VAL A 399 -31.50 30.48 -5.39
N LEU A 400 -30.73 30.74 -6.44
CA LEU A 400 -30.96 31.90 -7.33
C LEU A 400 -32.25 31.78 -8.15
N SER A 401 -32.70 30.56 -8.48
CA SER A 401 -33.99 30.36 -9.17
C SER A 401 -35.19 30.54 -8.25
N ASP A 402 -35.06 30.22 -6.97
CA ASP A 402 -36.13 30.42 -5.98
C ASP A 402 -36.30 31.91 -5.62
N HIS A 403 -35.19 32.67 -5.56
CA HIS A 403 -35.26 34.13 -5.35
C HIS A 403 -35.83 34.93 -6.54
N LYS A 404 -35.90 34.36 -7.75
CA LYS A 404 -36.55 34.99 -8.91
C LYS A 404 -38.05 34.69 -9.02
N LYS A 405 -38.59 33.84 -8.14
CA LYS A 405 -40.02 33.48 -8.10
C LYS A 405 -40.80 34.19 -6.99
N VAL A 406 -40.15 35.11 -6.26
CA VAL A 406 -40.77 36.04 -5.30
C VAL A 406 -40.72 37.42 -5.92
#